data_AF-A0AAN8WLP2-F1
#
_entry.id   AF-A0AAN8WLP2-F1
#
_cell.length_a   1.000
_cell.length_b   1.000
_cell.length_c   1.000
_cell.angle_alpha   90.00
_cell.angle_beta   90.00
_cell.angle_gamma   90.00
#
_symmetry.space_group_name_H-M   'P 1'
#
loop_
_entity.id
_entity.type
_entity.pdbx_description
1 polymer ?
#
loop_
_entity_poly.entity_id
_entity_poly.type
_entity_poly.pdbx_seq_one_letter_code
_entity_poly.pdbx_strand_id
1 'polypeptide(L)'
;MSKKEKPKEKAEGDGTDVFREKWMNRCFKTVAYPDPACVKVMELVSRALSKRVTQPQESALKQQALFSLLGPEYTEQYFPYQKYNIKILDPPKIKPAQREKYVEEMREFLKKSLDLAMKDLGYPDDISTYKADDELGHFVQNVSSTFREGLRKHTSHIQQEEDVENEKRKKEQEVKKSKKKKENDDGESENSDDEDEDGDKEKGNNMSHTKPSDICSQAMLALIAHDSSNKDQYLQSIRERHLGFNMTLRRYFWRDYLEEKEKTRKDIKEEDDIMPAIRREFNKNLKKEMKAQNISRAIQSHNHGDIDAAVIETYDYTKSLRSLDTDEHMIQTSRALNILCVYTKAFSVSNIHWLMPLQQ
;
A
#
# COMPACT_ATOMS: atom_id res chain seq x y z
N MET A 1 4.61 6.96 -49.66
CA MET A 1 4.77 5.84 -48.70
C MET A 1 4.61 6.39 -47.29
N SER A 2 3.50 6.02 -46.64
CA SER A 2 2.98 6.64 -45.42
C SER A 2 3.86 6.46 -44.20
N LYS A 3 4.11 7.56 -43.49
CA LYS A 3 4.55 7.55 -42.09
C LYS A 3 3.37 7.05 -41.24
N LYS A 4 3.54 5.89 -40.59
CA LYS A 4 2.64 5.44 -39.52
C LYS A 4 2.88 6.31 -38.29
N GLU A 5 1.98 7.25 -38.03
CA GLU A 5 1.91 7.93 -36.75
C GLU A 5 1.46 6.94 -35.66
N LYS A 6 2.20 6.89 -34.55
CA LYS A 6 1.78 6.18 -33.34
C LYS A 6 0.59 6.93 -32.73
N PRO A 7 -0.46 6.23 -32.26
CA PRO A 7 -1.52 6.90 -31.51
C PRO A 7 -0.94 7.37 -30.18
N LYS A 8 -0.92 8.69 -29.96
CA LYS A 8 -0.77 9.28 -28.63
C LYS A 8 -2.07 8.98 -27.87
N GLU A 9 -2.00 8.13 -26.86
CA GLU A 9 -3.02 8.06 -25.81
C GLU A 9 -3.18 9.47 -25.22
N LYS A 10 -4.32 10.10 -25.50
CA LYS A 10 -4.72 11.34 -24.83
C LYS A 10 -5.01 10.99 -23.38
N ALA A 11 -4.28 11.62 -22.47
CA ALA A 11 -4.63 11.67 -21.06
C ALA A 11 -5.92 12.51 -20.92
N GLU A 12 -7.07 11.87 -20.98
CA GLU A 12 -8.32 12.42 -20.46
C GLU A 12 -8.29 12.25 -18.94
N GLY A 13 -7.75 13.27 -18.26
CA GLY A 13 -7.92 13.44 -16.83
C GLY A 13 -9.32 13.97 -16.55
N ASP A 14 -10.27 13.05 -16.32
CA ASP A 14 -11.48 13.33 -15.58
C ASP A 14 -11.12 13.32 -14.08
N GLY A 15 -11.46 14.39 -13.35
CA GLY A 15 -11.03 14.67 -11.98
C GLY A 15 -11.64 13.78 -10.90
N THR A 16 -11.84 12.49 -11.18
CA THR A 16 -12.53 11.49 -10.34
C THR A 16 -11.70 10.22 -10.15
N ASP A 17 -10.38 10.37 -10.06
CA ASP A 17 -9.49 9.25 -9.74
C ASP A 17 -9.66 8.85 -8.26
N VAL A 18 -10.37 7.74 -8.03
CA VAL A 18 -10.65 7.17 -6.70
C VAL A 18 -9.39 6.59 -6.06
N PHE A 19 -8.56 5.96 -6.88
CA PHE A 19 -7.29 5.37 -6.49
C PHE A 19 -6.13 6.18 -7.06
N ARG A 20 -4.98 6.14 -6.37
CA ARG A 20 -3.72 6.69 -6.90
C ARG A 20 -3.24 5.92 -8.14
N GLU A 21 -3.62 4.65 -8.25
CA GLU A 21 -3.23 3.77 -9.34
C GLU A 21 -4.22 3.83 -10.52
N LYS A 22 -3.74 4.27 -11.68
CA LYS A 22 -4.58 4.46 -12.89
C LYS A 22 -5.25 3.18 -13.37
N TRP A 23 -4.57 2.04 -13.26
CA TRP A 23 -5.13 0.75 -13.69
C TRP A 23 -6.29 0.32 -12.77
N MET A 24 -6.23 0.65 -11.48
CA MET A 24 -7.32 0.42 -10.54
C MET A 24 -8.51 1.31 -10.85
N ASN A 25 -8.29 2.58 -11.21
CA ASN A 25 -9.39 3.47 -11.64
C ASN A 25 -10.09 2.95 -12.89
N ARG A 26 -9.37 2.34 -13.83
CA ARG A 26 -9.99 1.68 -15.00
C ARG A 26 -10.87 0.50 -14.60
N CYS A 27 -10.38 -0.35 -13.69
CA CYS A 27 -11.17 -1.47 -13.15
C CYS A 27 -12.40 -0.95 -12.40
N PHE A 28 -12.21 0.07 -11.57
CA PHE A 28 -13.29 0.73 -10.84
C PHE A 28 -14.34 1.27 -11.80
N LYS A 29 -13.97 2.02 -12.85
CA LYS A 29 -14.94 2.53 -13.85
C LYS A 29 -15.69 1.43 -14.61
N THR A 30 -15.15 0.22 -14.70
CA THR A 30 -15.79 -0.91 -15.38
C THR A 30 -16.83 -1.62 -14.49
N VAL A 31 -16.60 -1.63 -13.18
CA VAL A 31 -17.44 -2.33 -12.19
C VAL A 31 -18.35 -1.36 -11.43
N ALA A 32 -17.94 -0.11 -11.33
CA ALA A 32 -18.74 0.97 -10.78
C ALA A 32 -19.96 1.19 -11.65
N TYR A 33 -20.99 1.73 -11.01
CA TYR A 33 -22.32 1.89 -11.54
C TYR A 33 -22.36 2.38 -13.02
N PRO A 34 -23.21 1.80 -13.89
CA PRO A 34 -24.24 0.80 -13.59
C PRO A 34 -23.86 -0.63 -14.04
N ASP A 35 -23.51 -1.51 -13.09
CA ASP A 35 -23.50 -2.97 -13.29
C ASP A 35 -24.94 -3.52 -13.10
N PRO A 36 -25.54 -4.20 -14.09
CA PRO A 36 -26.88 -4.77 -13.97
C PRO A 36 -27.08 -5.72 -12.77
N ALA A 37 -26.06 -6.48 -12.38
CA ALA A 37 -26.13 -7.35 -11.20
C ALA A 37 -26.18 -6.51 -9.92
N CYS A 38 -25.37 -5.45 -9.82
CA CYS A 38 -25.40 -4.51 -8.71
C CYS A 38 -26.77 -3.82 -8.60
N VAL A 39 -27.35 -3.37 -9.71
CA VAL A 39 -28.68 -2.73 -9.71
C VAL A 39 -29.74 -3.68 -9.15
N LYS A 40 -29.75 -4.95 -9.59
CA LYS A 40 -30.70 -5.95 -9.06
C LYS A 40 -30.50 -6.22 -7.58
N VAL A 41 -29.26 -6.35 -7.11
CA VAL A 41 -28.96 -6.51 -5.67
C VAL A 41 -29.49 -5.30 -4.90
N MET A 42 -29.21 -4.08 -5.37
CA MET A 42 -29.70 -2.86 -4.73
C MET A 42 -31.23 -2.81 -4.69
N GLU A 43 -31.93 -3.23 -5.75
CA GLU A 43 -33.39 -3.31 -5.76
C GLU A 43 -33.94 -4.33 -4.75
N LEU A 44 -33.35 -5.52 -4.68
CA LEU A 44 -33.75 -6.56 -3.73
C LEU A 44 -33.54 -6.12 -2.28
N VAL A 45 -32.37 -5.56 -2.00
CA VAL A 45 -32.00 -5.04 -0.68
C VAL A 45 -32.88 -3.85 -0.30
N SER A 46 -33.16 -2.94 -1.24
CA SER A 46 -34.09 -1.81 -1.03
C SER A 46 -35.51 -2.28 -0.71
N ARG A 47 -36.00 -3.31 -1.41
CA ARG A 47 -37.30 -3.90 -1.13
C ARG A 47 -37.35 -4.61 0.23
N ALA A 48 -36.28 -5.27 0.64
CA ALA A 48 -36.19 -5.88 1.97
C ALA A 48 -36.09 -4.80 3.07
N LEU A 49 -35.28 -3.77 2.85
CA LEU A 49 -35.07 -2.66 3.78
C LEU A 49 -36.36 -1.87 4.00
N SER A 50 -37.10 -1.54 2.94
CA SER A 50 -38.39 -0.81 3.07
C SER A 50 -39.42 -1.54 3.94
N LYS A 51 -39.44 -2.89 3.94
CA LYS A 51 -40.29 -3.70 4.84
C LYS A 51 -39.86 -3.64 6.31
N ARG A 52 -38.58 -3.34 6.58
CA ARG A 52 -38.06 -3.17 7.95
C ARG A 52 -38.22 -1.74 8.46
N VAL A 53 -38.06 -0.77 7.55
CA VAL A 53 -38.18 0.66 7.83
C VAL A 53 -39.64 1.10 7.99
N THR A 54 -40.62 0.28 7.58
CA THR A 54 -42.06 0.60 7.68
C THR A 54 -42.61 0.65 9.11
N GLN A 55 -41.83 0.32 10.13
CA GLN A 55 -42.25 0.52 11.52
C GLN A 55 -42.43 2.03 11.81
N PRO A 56 -43.60 2.46 12.32
CA PRO A 56 -43.83 3.86 12.62
C PRO A 56 -42.80 4.35 13.64
N GLN A 57 -41.96 5.29 13.22
CA GLN A 57 -41.04 5.96 14.13
C GLN A 57 -41.87 6.76 15.15
N GLU A 58 -41.50 6.67 16.42
CA GLU A 58 -42.21 7.34 17.52
C GLU A 58 -42.28 8.87 17.35
N SER A 59 -41.40 9.45 16.53
CA SER A 59 -41.31 10.88 16.27
C SER A 59 -41.27 11.18 14.78
N ALA A 60 -42.10 12.14 14.36
CA ALA A 60 -42.05 12.72 13.02
C ALA A 60 -40.65 13.29 12.69
N LEU A 61 -39.88 13.73 13.69
CA LEU A 61 -38.51 14.24 13.49
C LEU A 61 -37.54 13.12 13.11
N LYS A 62 -37.62 11.98 13.80
CA LYS A 62 -36.81 10.79 13.49
C LYS A 62 -37.16 10.24 12.10
N GLN A 63 -38.45 10.23 11.76
CA GLN A 63 -38.92 9.85 10.43
C GLN A 63 -38.34 10.74 9.32
N GLN A 64 -38.33 12.07 9.50
CA GLN A 64 -37.73 12.96 8.51
C GLN A 64 -36.20 12.83 8.46
N ALA A 65 -35.54 12.56 9.60
CA ALA A 65 -34.09 12.32 9.63
C ALA A 65 -33.74 11.05 8.85
N LEU A 66 -34.53 10.00 9.03
CA LEU A 66 -34.44 8.75 8.29
C LEU A 66 -34.64 8.95 6.78
N PHE A 67 -35.67 9.72 6.40
CA PHE A 67 -35.92 10.07 5.00
C PHE A 67 -34.82 10.92 4.38
N SER A 68 -34.23 11.83 5.16
CA SER A 68 -33.07 12.61 4.68
C SER A 68 -31.86 11.73 4.38
N LEU A 69 -31.70 10.60 5.06
CA LEU A 69 -30.64 9.62 4.83
C LEU A 69 -30.93 8.70 3.64
N LEU A 70 -32.19 8.30 3.45
CA LEU A 70 -32.62 7.44 2.33
C LEU A 70 -32.71 8.20 0.99
N GLY A 71 -32.93 9.51 1.05
CA GLY A 71 -33.10 10.35 -0.12
C GLY A 71 -34.56 10.43 -0.62
N PRO A 72 -34.86 11.44 -1.45
CA PRO A 72 -36.22 11.71 -1.91
C PRO A 72 -36.76 10.60 -2.81
N GLU A 73 -35.95 10.11 -3.76
CA GLU A 73 -36.35 9.11 -4.75
C GLU A 73 -36.75 7.77 -4.08
N TYR A 74 -35.94 7.30 -3.13
CA TYR A 74 -36.24 6.10 -2.36
C TYR A 74 -37.52 6.27 -1.53
N THR A 75 -37.70 7.44 -0.93
CA THR A 75 -38.87 7.73 -0.09
C THR A 75 -40.15 7.76 -0.92
N GLU A 76 -40.12 8.37 -2.11
CA GLU A 76 -41.26 8.41 -3.02
C GLU A 76 -41.64 7.01 -3.53
N GLN A 77 -40.64 6.17 -3.82
CA GLN A 77 -40.87 4.82 -4.33
C GLN A 77 -41.47 3.88 -3.28
N TYR A 78 -40.94 3.88 -2.05
CA TYR A 78 -41.31 2.89 -1.03
C TYR A 78 -42.27 3.41 0.05
N PHE A 79 -42.41 4.74 0.20
CA PHE A 79 -43.28 5.39 1.19
C PHE A 79 -44.16 6.48 0.57
N PRO A 80 -44.95 6.19 -0.47
CA PRO A 80 -45.68 7.21 -1.25
C PRO A 80 -46.73 7.98 -0.43
N TYR A 81 -47.19 7.42 0.69
CA TYR A 81 -48.19 8.04 1.56
C TYR A 81 -47.58 8.93 2.66
N GLN A 82 -46.25 8.93 2.82
CA GLN A 82 -45.57 9.69 3.87
C GLN A 82 -45.02 10.99 3.29
N LYS A 83 -45.30 12.13 3.95
CA LYS A 83 -44.84 13.43 3.46
C LYS A 83 -43.34 13.58 3.70
N TYR A 84 -42.58 13.70 2.61
CA TYR A 84 -41.17 14.10 2.66
C TYR A 84 -41.07 15.61 2.92
N ASN A 85 -40.59 15.99 4.11
CA ASN A 85 -40.44 17.38 4.50
C ASN A 85 -39.21 17.58 5.40
N ILE A 86 -38.02 17.57 4.78
CA ILE A 86 -36.74 17.80 5.46
C ILE A 86 -36.70 19.19 6.13
N LYS A 87 -37.47 20.17 5.65
CA LYS A 87 -37.48 21.54 6.20
C LYS A 87 -37.96 21.60 7.66
N ILE A 88 -38.53 20.51 8.18
CA ILE A 88 -38.86 20.37 9.60
C ILE A 88 -37.58 20.22 10.46
N LEU A 89 -36.49 19.70 9.88
CA LEU A 89 -35.19 19.52 10.52
C LEU A 89 -34.29 20.77 10.46
N ASP A 90 -34.67 21.77 9.65
CA ASP A 90 -33.87 22.98 9.48
C ASP A 90 -34.13 24.01 10.61
N PRO A 91 -33.12 24.80 11.00
CA PRO A 91 -33.31 25.93 11.90
C PRO A 91 -34.35 26.90 11.31
N PRO A 92 -35.25 27.52 12.11
CA PRO A 92 -35.17 27.76 13.55
C PRO A 92 -35.89 26.74 14.45
N LYS A 93 -36.45 25.65 13.90
CA LYS A 93 -37.32 24.73 14.66
C LYS A 93 -36.55 23.74 15.54
N ILE A 94 -35.29 23.44 15.19
CA ILE A 94 -34.44 22.48 15.90
C ILE A 94 -33.02 23.02 16.01
N LYS A 95 -32.36 22.78 17.13
CA LYS A 95 -30.93 23.12 17.31
C LYS A 95 -30.05 22.18 16.47
N PRO A 96 -28.98 22.66 15.82
CA PRO A 96 -28.10 21.83 14.99
C PRO A 96 -27.58 20.56 15.69
N ALA A 97 -27.18 20.67 16.96
CA ALA A 97 -26.71 19.52 17.75
C ALA A 97 -27.79 18.44 17.97
N GLN A 98 -29.07 18.83 18.05
CA GLN A 98 -30.16 17.86 18.17
C GLN A 98 -30.47 17.18 16.83
N ARG A 99 -30.36 17.92 15.72
CA ARG A 99 -30.47 17.35 14.36
C ARG A 99 -29.40 16.28 14.15
N GLU A 100 -28.15 16.60 14.47
CA GLU A 100 -27.02 15.67 14.33
C GLU A 100 -27.24 14.39 15.17
N LYS A 101 -27.71 14.54 16.41
CA LYS A 101 -28.07 13.39 17.26
C LYS A 101 -29.14 12.49 16.61
N TYR A 102 -30.20 13.05 16.05
CA TYR A 102 -31.24 12.26 15.38
C TYR A 102 -30.74 11.61 14.09
N VAL A 103 -29.87 12.29 13.33
CA VAL A 103 -29.27 11.73 12.12
C VAL A 103 -28.35 10.57 12.46
N GLU A 104 -27.54 10.67 13.52
CA GLU A 104 -26.66 9.60 13.95
C GLU A 104 -27.45 8.39 14.48
N GLU A 105 -28.48 8.61 15.30
CA GLU A 105 -29.38 7.55 15.77
C GLU A 105 -30.07 6.82 14.59
N MET A 106 -30.56 7.57 13.61
CA MET A 106 -31.19 6.98 12.41
C MET A 106 -30.17 6.31 11.47
N ARG A 107 -28.93 6.78 11.44
CA ARG A 107 -27.84 6.13 10.71
C ARG A 107 -27.51 4.76 11.31
N GLU A 108 -27.39 4.67 12.64
CA GLU A 108 -27.22 3.39 13.33
C GLU A 108 -28.40 2.45 13.11
N PHE A 109 -29.63 2.98 13.19
CA PHE A 109 -30.84 2.20 12.92
C PHE A 109 -30.88 1.68 11.48
N LEU A 110 -30.54 2.51 10.49
CA LEU A 110 -30.46 2.11 9.10
C LEU A 110 -29.40 1.05 8.87
N LYS A 111 -28.21 1.20 9.47
CA LYS A 111 -27.14 0.21 9.36
C LYS A 111 -27.60 -1.15 9.88
N LYS A 112 -28.19 -1.21 11.08
CA LYS A 112 -28.75 -2.44 11.66
C LYS A 112 -29.88 -3.01 10.79
N SER A 113 -30.75 -2.15 10.27
CA SER A 113 -31.86 -2.58 9.41
C SER A 113 -31.38 -3.12 8.07
N LEU A 114 -30.31 -2.56 7.52
CA LEU A 114 -29.66 -3.02 6.30
C LEU A 114 -29.00 -4.38 6.53
N ASP A 115 -28.24 -4.56 7.62
CA ASP A 115 -27.63 -5.85 7.98
C ASP A 115 -28.70 -6.95 8.10
N LEU A 116 -29.84 -6.63 8.74
CA LEU A 116 -30.96 -7.56 8.84
C LEU A 116 -31.66 -7.80 7.49
N ALA A 117 -31.79 -6.79 6.63
CA ALA A 117 -32.34 -6.94 5.30
C ALA A 117 -31.46 -7.84 4.41
N MET A 118 -30.14 -7.71 4.53
CA MET A 118 -29.18 -8.60 3.88
C MET A 118 -29.34 -10.06 4.38
N LYS A 119 -29.51 -10.25 5.70
CA LYS A 119 -29.76 -11.58 6.29
C LYS A 119 -31.08 -12.20 5.82
N ASP A 120 -32.14 -11.42 5.67
CA ASP A 120 -33.43 -11.91 5.16
C ASP A 120 -33.33 -12.44 3.73
N LEU A 121 -32.41 -11.88 2.94
CA LEU A 121 -32.12 -12.33 1.58
C LEU A 121 -31.15 -13.53 1.55
N GLY A 122 -30.67 -13.99 2.71
CA GLY A 122 -29.72 -15.10 2.82
C GLY A 122 -28.27 -14.72 2.54
N TYR A 123 -27.96 -13.41 2.47
CA TYR A 123 -26.60 -12.94 2.25
C TYR A 123 -25.76 -13.00 3.52
N PRO A 124 -24.47 -13.36 3.42
CA PRO A 124 -23.58 -13.41 4.57
C PRO A 124 -23.19 -12.00 5.04
N ASP A 125 -22.80 -11.90 6.31
CA ASP A 125 -22.22 -10.67 6.88
C ASP A 125 -20.87 -10.33 6.23
N ASP A 126 -20.10 -11.36 5.83
CA ASP A 126 -18.86 -11.21 5.06
C ASP A 126 -19.07 -11.65 3.60
N ILE A 127 -19.11 -10.66 2.72
CA ILE A 127 -19.30 -10.85 1.27
C ILE A 127 -18.00 -11.30 0.59
N SER A 128 -16.83 -11.14 1.24
CA SER A 128 -15.52 -11.37 0.60
C SER A 128 -15.27 -12.81 0.15
N THR A 129 -15.94 -13.77 0.79
CA THR A 129 -15.85 -15.21 0.46
C THR A 129 -17.11 -15.75 -0.18
N TYR A 130 -18.08 -14.88 -0.49
CA TYR A 130 -19.37 -15.29 -1.02
C TYR A 130 -19.25 -15.83 -2.45
N LYS A 131 -19.87 -17.01 -2.68
CA LYS A 131 -19.79 -17.77 -3.94
C LYS A 131 -21.12 -18.44 -4.30
N ALA A 132 -22.25 -17.82 -3.93
CA ALA A 132 -23.54 -18.32 -4.41
C ALA A 132 -23.76 -17.98 -5.88
N ASP A 133 -24.63 -18.73 -6.54
CA ASP A 133 -25.07 -18.49 -7.92
C ASP A 133 -26.31 -17.60 -7.93
N ASP A 134 -26.15 -16.38 -7.44
CA ASP A 134 -27.20 -15.35 -7.39
C ASP A 134 -26.64 -13.97 -7.80
N GLU A 135 -27.48 -12.94 -7.80
CA GLU A 135 -27.08 -11.60 -8.26
C GLU A 135 -25.92 -11.01 -7.44
N LEU A 136 -25.87 -11.27 -6.13
CA LEU A 136 -24.77 -10.80 -5.28
C LEU A 136 -23.49 -11.58 -5.58
N GLY A 137 -23.57 -12.89 -5.72
CA GLY A 137 -22.44 -13.74 -6.10
C GLY A 137 -21.86 -13.36 -7.46
N HIS A 138 -22.73 -13.13 -8.46
CA HIS A 138 -22.32 -12.66 -9.77
C HIS A 138 -21.66 -11.28 -9.73
N PHE A 139 -22.21 -10.33 -8.96
CA PHE A 139 -21.60 -9.01 -8.80
C PHE A 139 -20.22 -9.11 -8.15
N VAL A 140 -20.10 -9.84 -7.03
CA VAL A 140 -18.83 -10.03 -6.31
C VAL A 140 -17.80 -10.76 -7.19
N GLN A 141 -18.24 -11.74 -7.96
CA GLN A 141 -17.41 -12.45 -8.92
C GLN A 141 -16.95 -11.51 -10.04
N ASN A 142 -17.83 -10.66 -10.57
CA ASN A 142 -17.49 -9.68 -11.61
C ASN A 142 -16.47 -8.65 -11.12
N VAL A 143 -16.67 -8.12 -9.90
CA VAL A 143 -15.70 -7.23 -9.23
C VAL A 143 -14.35 -7.96 -9.13
N SER A 144 -14.35 -9.16 -8.57
CA SER A 144 -13.14 -9.95 -8.35
C SER A 144 -12.43 -10.30 -9.65
N SER A 145 -13.15 -10.70 -10.70
CA SER A 145 -12.56 -11.04 -12.00
C SER A 145 -11.98 -9.82 -12.69
N THR A 146 -12.68 -8.68 -12.64
CA THR A 146 -12.21 -7.44 -13.28
C THR A 146 -10.93 -6.94 -12.64
N PHE A 147 -10.86 -6.90 -11.30
CA PHE A 147 -9.63 -6.49 -10.61
C PHE A 147 -8.50 -7.52 -10.76
N ARG A 148 -8.78 -8.83 -10.75
CA ARG A 148 -7.75 -9.87 -11.01
C ARG A 148 -7.18 -9.75 -12.42
N GLU A 149 -8.04 -9.56 -13.42
CA GLU A 149 -7.61 -9.42 -14.80
C GLU A 149 -6.87 -8.10 -15.03
N GLY A 150 -7.34 -7.01 -14.43
CA GLY A 150 -6.64 -5.73 -14.42
C GLY A 150 -5.24 -5.83 -13.83
N LEU A 151 -5.10 -6.51 -12.68
CA LEU A 151 -3.82 -6.76 -12.04
C LEU A 151 -2.89 -7.61 -12.92
N ARG A 152 -3.41 -8.69 -13.54
CA ARG A 152 -2.64 -9.55 -14.46
C ARG A 152 -2.13 -8.77 -15.67
N LYS A 153 -3.00 -7.97 -16.31
CA LYS A 153 -2.64 -7.13 -17.46
C LYS A 153 -1.58 -6.10 -17.08
N HIS A 154 -1.75 -5.44 -15.94
CA HIS A 154 -0.79 -4.43 -15.48
C HIS A 154 0.57 -5.05 -15.13
N THR A 155 0.56 -6.19 -14.44
CA THR A 155 1.78 -6.96 -14.13
C THR A 155 2.51 -7.38 -15.41
N SER A 156 1.77 -7.89 -16.40
CA SER A 156 2.35 -8.30 -17.68
C SER A 156 2.92 -7.11 -18.46
N HIS A 157 2.26 -5.95 -18.40
CA HIS A 157 2.75 -4.72 -19.02
C HIS A 157 4.05 -4.25 -18.40
N ILE A 158 4.13 -4.18 -17.07
CA ILE A 158 5.35 -3.79 -16.36
C ILE A 158 6.49 -4.76 -16.68
N GLN A 159 6.22 -6.07 -16.69
CA GLN A 159 7.22 -7.07 -17.04
C GLN A 159 7.77 -6.87 -18.47
N GLN A 160 6.89 -6.60 -19.44
CA GLN A 160 7.30 -6.31 -20.81
C GLN A 160 8.11 -5.02 -20.93
N GLU A 161 7.75 -3.98 -20.18
CA GLU A 161 8.53 -2.72 -20.14
C GLU A 161 9.93 -2.96 -19.55
N GLU A 162 10.04 -3.74 -18.48
CA GLU A 162 11.32 -4.12 -17.89
C GLU A 162 12.17 -4.95 -18.85
N ASP A 163 11.58 -5.91 -19.57
CA ASP A 163 12.29 -6.75 -20.53
C ASP A 163 12.86 -5.92 -21.68
N VAL A 164 12.08 -4.96 -22.20
CA VAL A 164 12.52 -4.01 -23.23
C VAL A 164 13.64 -3.10 -22.72
N GLU A 165 13.56 -2.62 -21.47
CA GLU A 165 14.60 -1.80 -20.88
C GLU A 165 15.90 -2.61 -20.65
N ASN A 166 15.78 -3.85 -20.19
CA ASN A 166 16.90 -4.76 -19.99
C ASN A 166 17.60 -5.08 -21.32
N GLU A 167 16.84 -5.30 -22.40
CA GLU A 167 17.42 -5.45 -23.74
C GLU A 167 18.18 -4.19 -24.20
N LYS A 168 17.65 -2.99 -23.94
CA LYS A 168 18.35 -1.74 -24.27
C LYS A 168 19.66 -1.62 -23.48
N ARG A 169 19.63 -1.89 -22.18
CA ARG A 169 20.82 -1.87 -21.31
C ARG A 169 21.88 -2.86 -21.79
N LYS A 170 21.48 -4.08 -22.18
CA LYS A 170 22.40 -5.09 -22.76
C LYS A 170 23.05 -4.57 -24.05
N LYS A 171 22.26 -4.05 -24.98
CA LYS A 171 22.76 -3.47 -26.24
C LYS A 171 23.72 -2.29 -26.00
N GLU A 172 23.42 -1.41 -25.04
CA GLU A 172 24.32 -0.30 -24.67
C GLU A 172 25.65 -0.77 -24.06
N GLN A 173 25.62 -1.82 -23.24
CA GLN A 173 26.84 -2.41 -22.67
C GLN A 173 27.69 -3.10 -23.73
N GLU A 174 27.08 -3.79 -24.70
CA GLU A 174 27.79 -4.38 -25.84
C GLU A 174 28.45 -3.32 -26.73
N VAL A 175 27.77 -2.21 -26.99
CA VAL A 175 28.33 -1.06 -27.73
C VAL A 175 29.51 -0.42 -26.96
N LYS A 176 29.43 -0.31 -25.63
CA LYS A 176 30.54 0.20 -24.81
C LYS A 176 31.75 -0.77 -24.81
N LYS A 177 31.52 -2.09 -24.72
CA LYS A 177 32.59 -3.10 -24.79
C LYS A 177 33.28 -3.12 -26.15
N SER A 178 32.52 -3.01 -27.24
CA SER A 178 33.07 -2.99 -28.60
C SER A 178 33.84 -1.70 -28.92
N LYS A 179 33.46 -0.54 -28.35
CA LYS A 179 34.27 0.69 -28.43
C LYS A 179 35.58 0.58 -27.65
N LYS A 180 35.55 0.04 -26.44
CA LYS A 180 36.75 -0.12 -25.60
C LYS A 180 37.77 -1.09 -26.19
N LYS A 181 37.32 -2.09 -26.96
CA LYS A 181 38.20 -3.04 -27.67
C LYS A 181 38.88 -2.41 -28.90
N LYS A 182 38.32 -1.36 -29.49
CA LYS A 182 38.93 -0.64 -30.62
C LYS A 182 39.95 0.44 -30.22
N GLU A 183 39.96 0.87 -28.96
CA GLU A 183 40.95 1.84 -28.45
C GLU A 183 42.22 1.17 -27.89
N ASN A 184 42.22 -0.16 -27.70
CA ASN A 184 43.38 -0.93 -27.19
C ASN A 184 44.15 -1.69 -28.29
N ASP A 185 43.84 -1.48 -29.57
CA ASP A 185 44.44 -2.22 -30.70
C ASP A 185 45.51 -1.40 -31.46
N ASP A 186 46.07 -0.35 -30.83
CA ASP A 186 47.16 0.49 -31.35
C ASP A 186 48.31 0.67 -30.32
N GLY A 187 48.62 -0.38 -29.57
CA GLY A 187 49.74 -0.36 -28.61
C GLY A 187 50.40 -1.72 -28.48
N GLU A 188 51.49 -1.93 -29.23
CA GLU A 188 52.50 -2.95 -28.95
C GLU A 188 52.93 -2.85 -27.47
N SER A 189 52.74 -3.93 -26.71
CA SER A 189 53.55 -4.21 -25.52
C SER A 189 53.55 -5.70 -25.24
N GLU A 190 54.75 -6.27 -25.28
CA GLU A 190 55.10 -7.63 -24.93
C GLU A 190 54.86 -7.96 -23.45
N ASN A 191 54.58 -9.25 -23.22
CA ASN A 191 54.79 -10.06 -22.01
C ASN A 191 54.19 -9.62 -20.66
N SER A 192 53.23 -10.41 -20.17
CA SER A 192 53.44 -11.22 -18.96
C SER A 192 52.36 -12.30 -18.83
N ASP A 193 52.81 -13.55 -18.78
CA ASP A 193 52.09 -14.66 -18.14
C ASP A 193 51.72 -14.25 -16.71
N ASP A 194 50.46 -14.47 -16.30
CA ASP A 194 50.10 -14.78 -14.91
C ASP A 194 48.63 -15.25 -14.81
N GLU A 195 48.52 -16.55 -14.51
CA GLU A 195 47.52 -17.25 -13.70
C GLU A 195 46.02 -17.04 -13.99
N ASP A 196 45.47 -18.03 -14.70
CA ASP A 196 44.05 -18.40 -14.71
C ASP A 196 43.60 -18.86 -13.31
N GLU A 197 43.00 -17.95 -12.52
CA GLU A 197 42.15 -18.31 -11.40
C GLU A 197 40.67 -18.23 -11.82
N ASP A 198 40.13 -19.40 -12.16
CA ASP A 198 38.70 -19.69 -12.36
C ASP A 198 37.91 -19.36 -11.08
N GLY A 199 37.44 -18.12 -11.01
CA GLY A 199 36.42 -17.67 -10.07
C GLY A 199 35.19 -17.22 -10.83
N ASP A 200 34.27 -18.15 -11.10
CA ASP A 200 32.88 -17.90 -11.52
C ASP A 200 32.16 -17.05 -10.44
N LYS A 201 32.50 -15.76 -10.36
CA LYS A 201 31.65 -14.75 -9.75
C LYS A 201 30.52 -14.52 -10.72
N GLU A 202 29.43 -15.27 -10.54
CA GLU A 202 28.10 -14.93 -11.04
C GLU A 202 27.85 -13.44 -10.73
N LYS A 203 28.16 -12.58 -11.70
CA LYS A 203 27.97 -11.15 -11.59
C LYS A 203 26.48 -10.93 -11.34
N GLY A 204 26.20 -10.41 -10.15
CA GLY A 204 24.88 -10.13 -9.61
C GLY A 204 23.89 -9.79 -10.71
N ASN A 205 22.95 -10.72 -10.89
CA ASN A 205 21.80 -10.56 -11.75
C ASN A 205 21.09 -9.26 -11.33
N ASN A 206 21.09 -8.25 -12.19
CA ASN A 206 20.40 -6.98 -11.97
C ASN A 206 18.98 -7.27 -11.48
N MET A 207 18.70 -6.90 -10.23
CA MET A 207 17.37 -7.04 -9.66
C MET A 207 16.38 -6.28 -10.53
N SER A 208 15.39 -7.01 -11.07
CA SER A 208 14.13 -6.48 -11.56
C SER A 208 13.62 -5.43 -10.56
N HIS A 209 13.29 -4.24 -11.06
CA HIS A 209 12.96 -3.08 -10.22
C HIS A 209 11.51 -3.12 -9.70
N THR A 210 10.67 -4.04 -10.18
CA THR A 210 9.30 -4.19 -9.72
C THR A 210 8.85 -5.64 -9.81
N LYS A 211 8.94 -6.38 -8.70
CA LYS A 211 8.40 -7.74 -8.65
C LYS A 211 6.87 -7.70 -8.74
N PRO A 212 6.19 -8.72 -9.29
CA PRO A 212 4.73 -8.82 -9.24
C PRO A 212 4.13 -8.64 -7.83
N SER A 213 4.87 -9.05 -6.80
CA SER A 213 4.53 -8.82 -5.39
C SER A 213 4.46 -7.34 -5.01
N ASP A 214 5.27 -6.49 -5.63
CA ASP A 214 5.34 -5.06 -5.38
C ASP A 214 4.15 -4.32 -5.98
N ILE A 215 3.70 -4.76 -7.15
CA ILE A 215 2.49 -4.24 -7.80
C ILE A 215 1.25 -4.56 -6.95
N CYS A 216 1.13 -5.81 -6.48
CA CYS A 216 0.04 -6.21 -5.58
C CYS A 216 0.01 -5.33 -4.32
N SER A 217 1.18 -4.98 -3.83
CA SER A 217 1.36 -4.25 -2.59
C SER A 217 1.08 -2.77 -2.73
N GLN A 218 1.44 -2.17 -3.86
CA GLN A 218 0.99 -0.83 -4.24
C GLN A 218 -0.53 -0.77 -4.35
N ALA A 219 -1.16 -1.80 -4.93
CA ALA A 219 -2.61 -1.90 -5.02
C ALA A 219 -3.26 -1.94 -3.62
N MET A 220 -2.71 -2.72 -2.69
CA MET A 220 -3.17 -2.77 -1.30
C MET A 220 -3.00 -1.43 -0.59
N LEU A 221 -1.88 -0.74 -0.79
CA LEU A 221 -1.69 0.61 -0.24
C LEU A 221 -2.69 1.62 -0.82
N ALA A 222 -3.01 1.51 -2.11
CA ALA A 222 -4.04 2.34 -2.73
C ALA A 222 -5.43 2.08 -2.13
N LEU A 223 -5.76 0.82 -1.81
CA LEU A 223 -7.00 0.46 -1.10
C LEU A 223 -7.02 1.06 0.32
N ILE A 224 -5.95 0.88 1.09
CA ILE A 224 -5.84 1.42 2.46
C ILE A 224 -5.89 2.96 2.46
N ALA A 225 -5.26 3.60 1.47
CA ALA A 225 -5.30 5.05 1.34
C ALA A 225 -6.68 5.58 0.96
N HIS A 226 -7.48 4.80 0.22
CA HIS A 226 -8.85 5.15 -0.12
C HIS A 226 -9.78 5.00 1.09
N ASP A 227 -9.59 3.94 1.89
CA ASP A 227 -10.38 3.66 3.08
C ASP A 227 -9.49 3.29 4.28
N SER A 228 -9.04 4.33 4.98
CA SER A 228 -8.16 4.18 6.15
C SER A 228 -8.87 3.54 7.34
N SER A 229 -10.21 3.59 7.39
CA SER A 229 -10.99 3.02 8.49
C SER A 229 -10.90 1.50 8.54
N ASN A 230 -10.67 0.87 7.38
CA ASN A 230 -10.54 -0.58 7.25
C ASN A 230 -9.09 -1.08 7.34
N LYS A 231 -8.12 -0.19 7.60
CA LYS A 231 -6.69 -0.53 7.69
C LYS A 231 -6.42 -1.71 8.63
N ASP A 232 -7.03 -1.73 9.80
CA ASP A 232 -6.82 -2.79 10.80
C ASP A 232 -7.42 -4.12 10.36
N GLN A 233 -8.56 -4.09 9.68
CA GLN A 233 -9.18 -5.29 9.13
C GLN A 233 -8.30 -5.90 8.02
N TYR A 234 -7.72 -5.06 7.16
CA TYR A 234 -6.75 -5.52 6.15
C TYR A 234 -5.51 -6.13 6.79
N LEU A 235 -4.96 -5.49 7.82
CA LEU A 235 -3.81 -6.00 8.59
C LEU A 235 -4.10 -7.34 9.25
N GLN A 236 -5.26 -7.47 9.88
CA GLN A 236 -5.68 -8.70 10.52
C GLN A 236 -5.80 -9.83 9.49
N SER A 237 -6.40 -9.56 8.33
CA SER A 237 -6.52 -10.54 7.23
C SER A 237 -5.15 -10.99 6.70
N ILE A 238 -4.18 -10.09 6.60
CA ILE A 238 -2.80 -10.42 6.18
C ILE A 238 -2.12 -11.31 7.22
N ARG A 239 -2.29 -10.96 8.51
CA ARG A 239 -1.72 -11.70 9.64
C ARG A 239 -2.26 -13.12 9.73
N GLU A 240 -3.57 -13.29 9.61
CA GLU A 240 -4.24 -14.60 9.66
C GLU A 240 -3.83 -15.52 8.51
N ARG A 241 -3.54 -14.94 7.34
CA ARG A 241 -3.08 -15.69 6.17
C ARG A 241 -1.57 -15.91 6.15
N HIS A 242 -0.85 -15.47 7.19
CA HIS A 242 0.61 -15.53 7.29
C HIS A 242 1.32 -15.02 6.03
N LEU A 243 0.73 -14.03 5.35
CA LEU A 243 1.32 -13.48 4.15
C LEU A 243 2.48 -12.59 4.58
N GLY A 244 3.69 -12.94 4.12
CA GLY A 244 4.84 -12.07 4.28
C GLY A 244 4.55 -10.73 3.60
N PHE A 245 4.71 -9.63 4.33
CA PHE A 245 4.69 -8.32 3.69
C PHE A 245 5.81 -8.27 2.65
N ASN A 246 5.53 -7.79 1.45
CA ASN A 246 6.60 -7.42 0.53
C ASN A 246 7.29 -6.14 1.03
N MET A 247 8.28 -5.63 0.31
CA MET A 247 9.03 -4.45 0.74
C MET A 247 8.14 -3.20 0.94
N THR A 248 7.24 -2.94 -0.01
CA THR A 248 6.39 -1.74 0.00
C THR A 248 5.44 -1.72 1.21
N LEU A 249 4.79 -2.85 1.51
CA LEU A 249 3.90 -2.97 2.67
C LEU A 249 4.67 -2.98 3.98
N ARG A 250 5.85 -3.61 4.03
CA ARG A 250 6.71 -3.55 5.23
C ARG A 250 7.03 -2.11 5.58
N ARG A 251 7.53 -1.33 4.62
CA ARG A 251 7.91 0.06 4.85
C ARG A 251 6.73 0.90 5.36
N TYR A 252 5.53 0.68 4.82
CA TYR A 252 4.33 1.39 5.28
C TYR A 252 3.94 0.97 6.70
N PHE A 253 3.75 -0.32 6.95
CA PHE A 253 3.23 -0.79 8.24
C PHE A 253 4.24 -0.71 9.39
N TRP A 254 5.52 -1.02 9.16
CA TRP A 254 6.54 -0.89 10.18
C TRP A 254 6.75 0.56 10.58
N ARG A 255 6.70 1.48 9.61
CA ARG A 255 6.79 2.91 9.91
C ARG A 255 5.63 3.35 10.79
N ASP A 256 4.40 3.07 10.39
CA ASP A 256 3.22 3.44 11.16
C ASP A 256 3.25 2.82 12.57
N TYR A 257 3.60 1.53 12.67
CA TYR A 257 3.71 0.83 13.95
C TYR A 257 4.77 1.44 14.87
N LEU A 258 5.96 1.74 14.34
CA LEU A 258 7.04 2.35 15.11
C LEU A 258 6.69 3.79 15.53
N GLU A 259 6.06 4.57 14.65
CA GLU A 259 5.59 5.91 14.96
C GLU A 259 4.51 5.90 16.06
N GLU A 260 3.54 4.98 16.00
CA GLU A 260 2.50 4.82 17.01
C GLU A 260 3.10 4.47 18.39
N LYS A 261 4.00 3.47 18.44
CA LYS A 261 4.67 3.09 19.69
C LYS A 261 5.49 4.23 20.28
N GLU A 262 6.13 5.02 19.44
CA GLU A 262 6.91 6.18 19.86
C GLU A 262 6.01 7.32 20.36
N LYS A 263 4.85 7.54 19.72
CA LYS A 263 3.83 8.50 20.20
C LYS A 263 3.31 8.10 21.57
N THR A 264 2.97 6.82 21.78
CA THR A 264 2.56 6.31 23.09
C THR A 264 3.66 6.52 24.13
N ARG A 265 4.92 6.24 23.80
CA ARG A 265 6.05 6.40 24.72
C ARG A 265 6.28 7.85 25.15
N LYS A 266 6.01 8.81 24.25
CA LYS A 266 6.27 10.23 24.45
C LYS A 266 5.04 11.05 24.84
N ASP A 267 3.88 10.41 24.97
CA ASP A 267 2.60 11.08 25.24
C ASP A 267 2.31 12.21 24.23
N ILE A 268 2.57 11.94 22.95
CA ILE A 268 2.34 12.88 21.84
C ILE A 268 0.97 12.58 21.23
N LYS A 269 0.20 13.64 20.92
CA LYS A 269 -1.11 13.52 20.27
C LYS A 269 -0.99 12.83 18.90
N GLU A 270 -2.02 12.08 18.52
CA GLU A 270 -2.04 11.35 17.24
C GLU A 270 -1.84 12.24 16.01
N GLU A 271 -2.29 13.49 16.07
CA GLU A 271 -2.28 14.44 14.94
C GLU A 271 -0.90 15.08 14.69
N ASP A 272 0.02 15.01 15.64
CA ASP A 272 1.33 15.67 15.54
C ASP A 272 2.37 14.81 14.81
N ASP A 273 3.17 15.44 13.93
CA ASP A 273 4.32 14.79 13.31
C ASP A 273 5.44 14.57 14.33
N ILE A 274 5.67 13.30 14.67
CA ILE A 274 6.66 12.88 15.66
C ILE A 274 8.10 12.84 15.10
N MET A 275 8.26 12.76 13.78
CA MET A 275 9.57 12.57 13.14
C MET A 275 10.57 13.72 13.42
N PRO A 276 10.17 15.00 13.39
CA PRO A 276 11.05 16.11 13.79
C PRO A 276 11.52 16.02 15.24
N ALA A 277 10.69 15.51 16.14
CA ALA A 277 11.04 15.33 17.55
C ALA A 277 12.03 14.18 17.73
N ILE A 278 11.76 13.02 17.11
CA ILE A 278 12.66 11.85 17.10
C ILE A 278 14.03 12.24 16.55
N ARG A 279 14.07 12.91 15.39
CA ARG A 279 15.34 13.33 14.75
C ARG A 279 16.15 14.28 15.64
N ARG A 280 15.49 15.24 16.30
CA ARG A 280 16.17 16.20 17.20
C ARG A 280 16.78 15.49 18.39
N GLU A 281 16.03 14.61 19.04
CA GLU A 281 16.51 13.83 20.18
C GLU A 281 17.62 12.87 19.79
N PHE A 282 17.43 12.12 18.71
CA PHE A 282 18.43 11.20 18.17
C PHE A 282 19.75 11.92 17.90
N ASN A 283 19.72 13.05 17.19
CA ASN A 283 20.92 13.82 16.87
C ASN A 283 21.58 14.41 18.12
N LYS A 284 20.80 14.84 19.12
CA LYS A 284 21.33 15.34 20.39
C LYS A 284 22.07 14.24 21.15
N ASN A 285 21.47 13.07 21.27
CA ASN A 285 22.06 11.93 21.96
C ASN A 285 23.29 11.39 21.21
N LEU A 286 23.20 11.26 19.88
CA LEU A 286 24.32 10.81 19.06
C LEU A 286 25.54 11.73 19.20
N LYS A 287 25.35 13.06 19.17
CA LYS A 287 26.45 14.03 19.40
C LYS A 287 27.07 13.91 20.79
N LYS A 288 26.25 13.68 21.82
CA LYS A 288 26.72 13.46 23.19
C LYS A 288 27.61 12.21 23.26
N GLU A 289 27.17 11.11 22.67
CA GLU A 289 27.91 9.84 22.69
C GLU A 289 29.17 9.88 21.81
N MET A 290 29.13 10.52 20.64
CA MET A 290 30.32 10.77 19.83
C MET A 290 31.40 11.53 20.61
N LYS A 291 31.01 12.57 21.36
CA LYS A 291 31.95 13.33 22.20
C LYS A 291 32.48 12.49 23.35
N ALA A 292 31.65 11.67 23.98
CA ALA A 292 32.05 10.80 25.08
C ALA A 292 33.05 9.70 24.64
N GLN A 293 32.89 9.20 23.42
CA GLN A 293 33.76 8.17 22.83
C GLN A 293 34.95 8.75 22.06
N ASN A 294 35.06 10.09 21.97
CA ASN A 294 36.07 10.81 21.21
C ASN A 294 36.11 10.43 19.71
N ILE A 295 34.92 10.26 19.11
CA ILE A 295 34.75 9.87 17.71
C ILE A 295 34.35 11.10 16.87
N SER A 296 35.03 11.32 15.75
CA SER A 296 34.76 12.43 14.83
C SER A 296 33.60 12.16 13.87
N ARG A 297 33.37 10.89 13.49
CA ARG A 297 32.34 10.47 12.53
C ARG A 297 31.55 9.27 13.07
N ALA A 298 30.23 9.40 13.22
CA ALA A 298 29.37 8.32 13.74
C ALA A 298 29.38 7.05 12.88
N ILE A 299 29.73 7.17 11.60
CA ILE A 299 29.86 6.05 10.66
C ILE A 299 31.15 5.23 10.87
N GLN A 300 32.05 5.67 11.74
CA GLN A 300 33.30 5.00 12.08
C GLN A 300 33.36 4.84 13.60
N SER A 301 32.66 3.81 14.10
CA SER A 301 32.78 3.44 15.51
C SER A 301 34.18 2.91 15.83
N HIS A 302 34.50 2.74 17.12
CA HIS A 302 35.79 2.14 17.50
C HIS A 302 35.98 0.74 16.89
N ASN A 303 34.88 -0.02 16.75
CA ASN A 303 34.85 -1.39 16.21
C ASN A 303 34.39 -1.42 14.75
N HIS A 304 34.56 -0.33 13.98
CA HIS A 304 34.06 -0.26 12.61
C HIS A 304 34.60 -1.37 11.71
N GLY A 305 35.87 -1.75 11.87
CA GLY A 305 36.48 -2.85 11.12
C GLY A 305 35.81 -4.20 11.41
N ASP A 306 35.50 -4.49 12.67
CA ASP A 306 34.80 -5.72 13.06
C ASP A 306 33.37 -5.74 12.54
N ILE A 307 32.69 -4.58 12.53
CA ILE A 307 31.35 -4.44 11.97
C ILE A 307 31.38 -4.68 10.45
N ASP A 308 32.35 -4.10 9.74
CA ASP A 308 32.47 -4.26 8.29
C ASP A 308 32.75 -5.72 7.91
N ALA A 309 33.68 -6.37 8.62
CA ALA A 309 33.95 -7.80 8.42
C ALA A 309 32.70 -8.66 8.70
N ALA A 310 32.01 -8.41 9.81
CA ALA A 310 30.80 -9.15 10.16
C ALA A 310 29.68 -8.96 9.14
N VAL A 311 29.52 -7.76 8.55
CA VAL A 311 28.54 -7.52 7.48
C VAL A 311 28.88 -8.34 6.25
N ILE A 312 30.13 -8.28 5.77
CA ILE A 312 30.58 -9.04 4.59
C ILE A 312 30.33 -10.54 4.79
N GLU A 313 30.85 -11.10 5.89
CA GLU A 313 30.68 -12.52 6.21
C GLU A 313 29.19 -12.90 6.28
N THR A 314 28.37 -12.10 6.95
CA THR A 314 26.95 -12.42 7.11
C THR A 314 26.21 -12.44 5.77
N TYR A 315 26.55 -11.55 4.83
CA TYR A 315 25.96 -11.53 3.49
C TYR A 315 26.40 -12.74 2.65
N ASP A 316 27.68 -13.12 2.72
CA ASP A 316 28.23 -14.29 2.02
C ASP A 316 27.59 -15.61 2.47
N TYR A 317 27.53 -15.80 3.79
CA TYR A 317 27.07 -17.04 4.42
C TYR A 317 25.54 -17.16 4.48
N THR A 318 24.80 -16.04 4.50
CA THR A 318 23.33 -16.09 4.62
C THR A 318 22.67 -16.10 3.25
N LYS A 319 22.14 -17.25 2.84
CA LYS A 319 21.48 -17.44 1.54
C LYS A 319 20.40 -16.39 1.23
N SER A 320 19.64 -15.94 2.22
CA SER A 320 18.57 -14.94 2.03
C SER A 320 19.10 -13.51 1.83
N LEU A 321 20.37 -13.24 2.12
CA LEU A 321 20.99 -11.92 1.99
C LEU A 321 21.78 -11.78 0.69
N ARG A 322 22.14 -12.88 0.03
CA ARG A 322 22.87 -12.87 -1.25
C ARG A 322 22.20 -12.03 -2.34
N SER A 323 20.86 -11.95 -2.36
CA SER A 323 20.17 -11.09 -3.34
C SER A 323 20.34 -9.60 -3.08
N LEU A 324 20.83 -9.21 -1.90
CA LEU A 324 21.07 -7.84 -1.46
C LEU A 324 22.57 -7.52 -1.35
N ASP A 325 23.43 -8.50 -1.68
CA ASP A 325 24.88 -8.40 -1.64
C ASP A 325 25.41 -7.50 -2.75
N THR A 326 25.21 -6.21 -2.54
CA THR A 326 25.73 -5.14 -3.38
C THR A 326 26.56 -4.24 -2.49
N ASP A 327 27.68 -3.74 -3.01
CA ASP A 327 28.58 -2.85 -2.27
C ASP A 327 27.83 -1.70 -1.61
N GLU A 328 26.90 -1.07 -2.34
CA GLU A 328 26.09 0.04 -1.82
C GLU A 328 25.23 -0.37 -0.63
N HIS A 329 24.54 -1.51 -0.72
CA HIS A 329 23.65 -1.97 0.35
C HIS A 329 24.46 -2.39 1.60
N MET A 330 25.57 -3.11 1.41
CA MET A 330 26.48 -3.47 2.49
C MET A 330 27.09 -2.24 3.17
N ILE A 331 27.55 -1.24 2.40
CA ILE A 331 28.07 0.03 2.92
C ILE A 331 27.01 0.74 3.76
N GLN A 332 25.75 0.77 3.30
CA GLN A 332 24.66 1.36 4.07
C GLN A 332 24.39 0.59 5.37
N THR A 333 24.47 -0.75 5.34
CA THR A 333 24.29 -1.61 6.51
C THR A 333 25.38 -1.34 7.54
N SER A 334 26.64 -1.36 7.11
CA SER A 334 27.80 -1.00 7.93
C SER A 334 27.66 0.38 8.56
N ARG A 335 27.29 1.40 7.78
CA ARG A 335 27.11 2.77 8.29
C ARG A 335 26.02 2.86 9.35
N ALA A 336 24.87 2.22 9.12
CA ALA A 336 23.76 2.22 10.07
C ALA A 336 24.13 1.47 11.37
N LEU A 337 24.81 0.34 11.27
CA LEU A 337 25.28 -0.42 12.44
C LEU A 337 26.37 0.32 13.21
N ASN A 338 27.28 1.01 12.53
CA ASN A 338 28.26 1.88 13.18
C ASN A 338 27.58 3.01 13.96
N ILE A 339 26.59 3.68 13.35
CA ILE A 339 25.81 4.72 14.04
C ILE A 339 25.08 4.14 15.26
N LEU A 340 24.48 2.96 15.12
CA LEU A 340 23.80 2.26 16.21
C LEU A 340 24.78 1.88 17.33
N CYS A 341 25.98 1.40 16.98
CA CYS A 341 27.03 1.05 17.94
C CYS A 341 27.51 2.29 18.70
N VAL A 342 27.71 3.43 18.02
CA VAL A 342 28.03 4.70 18.70
C VAL A 342 26.90 5.12 19.64
N TYR A 343 25.64 4.98 19.21
CA TYR A 343 24.47 5.38 20.00
C TYR A 343 24.26 4.49 21.25
N THR A 344 24.44 3.18 21.13
CA THR A 344 24.12 2.19 22.16
C THR A 344 25.32 1.66 22.93
N LYS A 345 26.54 1.89 22.43
CA LYS A 345 27.82 1.35 22.93
C LYS A 345 27.94 -0.17 22.81
N ALA A 346 27.08 -0.80 22.02
CA ALA A 346 27.07 -2.23 21.84
C ALA A 346 26.86 -2.60 20.38
N PHE A 347 27.57 -3.63 19.94
CA PHE A 347 27.35 -4.30 18.66
C PHE A 347 27.17 -5.79 18.90
N SER A 348 26.25 -6.38 18.16
CA SER A 348 26.07 -7.82 18.04
C SER A 348 25.82 -8.15 16.57
N VAL A 349 26.38 -9.25 16.09
CA VAL A 349 26.16 -9.77 14.73
C VAL A 349 24.66 -9.94 14.44
N SER A 350 23.88 -10.29 15.47
CA SER A 350 22.42 -10.37 15.34
C SER A 350 21.80 -9.08 14.80
N ASN A 351 22.34 -7.91 15.13
CA ASN A 351 21.82 -6.61 14.69
C ASN A 351 21.80 -6.46 13.17
N ILE A 352 22.66 -7.18 12.43
CA ILE A 352 22.61 -7.24 10.97
C ILE A 352 21.25 -7.78 10.55
N HIS A 353 20.84 -8.94 11.07
CA HIS A 353 19.54 -9.55 10.76
C HIS A 353 18.34 -8.71 11.19
N TRP A 354 18.45 -7.94 12.27
CA TRP A 354 17.39 -7.01 12.71
C TRP A 354 17.26 -5.77 11.83
N LEU A 355 18.37 -5.30 11.25
CA LEU A 355 18.39 -4.13 10.40
C LEU A 355 17.86 -4.43 9.00
N MET A 356 18.06 -5.64 8.48
CA MET A 356 17.66 -6.02 7.11
C MET A 356 16.19 -5.73 6.77
N PRO A 357 15.20 -6.02 7.63
CA PRO A 357 13.80 -5.70 7.32
C PRO A 357 13.49 -4.21 7.31
N LEU A 358 14.36 -3.37 7.90
CA LEU A 358 14.16 -1.92 8.08
C LEU A 358 14.97 -1.08 7.09
N GLN A 359 16.06 -1.63 6.55
CA GLN A 359 16.92 -0.99 5.59
C GLN A 359 16.47 -1.34 4.17
N GLN A 360 15.59 -0.50 3.59
CA GLN A 360 15.29 -0.45 2.14
C GLN A 360 14.43 0.75 1.72
#